data_AF-A0A2T5NQW4-F1
#
_entry.id   AF-A0A2T5NQW4-F1
#
_cell.length_a   1.000
_cell.length_b   1.000
_cell.length_c   1.000
_cell.angle_alpha   90.00
_cell.angle_beta   90.00
_cell.angle_gamma   90.00
#
_symmetry.space_group_name_H-M   'P 1'
#
loop_
_entity.id
_entity.type
_entity.pdbx_description
1 polymer ?
#
loop_
_entity_poly.entity_id
_entity_poly.type
_entity_poly.pdbx_seq_one_letter_code
_entity_poly.pdbx_strand_id
1 'polypeptide(L)'
;MTKSVTNFASEHGRSAQALTMSKEGLDYEHWLTVRDVPSLGRKTRAAGHTVDREHHLLSDLETNFFLIADFAPNVIDIRTQFPLLPIEQTIQIAQDMGIRHPADRKTAKWTVMTTDFLLTHQDRKGYHHYHAYSIKPSSRLTEENRRRRTRTLEKLEIERRLWLSLNVPWTLVTEEAFDPIMITNLKWLSYGARDLTPELLFQLPRFLNCLAGLNHLELSLTQLLATSANQLHLDDQGCAQQLFCHSAWSHLLLVNLHQPISLSLPSSFRFSPLAQQIITNGYSPRNQPEYRRE
;
A
#
# COMPACT_ATOMS: atom_id res chain seq x y z
N MET A 1 5.03 17.60 -18.33
CA MET A 1 3.81 18.24 -18.86
C MET A 1 2.90 18.42 -17.66
N THR A 2 2.72 19.65 -17.20
CA THR A 2 2.02 19.92 -15.94
C THR A 2 0.53 20.02 -16.25
N LYS A 3 -0.30 19.17 -15.63
CA LYS A 3 -1.77 19.28 -15.71
C LYS A 3 -2.15 20.68 -15.19
N SER A 4 -2.60 21.57 -16.07
CA SER A 4 -3.06 22.89 -15.68
C SER A 4 -4.47 22.79 -15.14
N VAL A 5 -4.72 23.41 -13.99
CA VAL A 5 -6.05 23.52 -13.38
C VAL A 5 -6.89 24.45 -14.26
N THR A 6 -7.63 23.87 -15.20
CA THR A 6 -8.75 24.53 -15.87
C THR A 6 -9.95 23.60 -15.73
N ASN A 7 -10.92 24.05 -14.92
CA ASN A 7 -12.25 23.48 -14.65
C ASN A 7 -12.40 22.71 -13.33
N PHE A 8 -12.24 23.38 -12.18
CA PHE A 8 -13.00 23.04 -10.97
C PHE A 8 -13.24 24.35 -10.20
N ALA A 9 -14.35 25.02 -10.48
CA ALA A 9 -14.74 26.24 -9.81
C ALA A 9 -16.07 26.07 -9.08
N SER A 10 -16.13 26.72 -7.91
CA SER A 10 -17.29 27.17 -7.12
C SER A 10 -18.23 26.12 -6.53
N GLU A 11 -18.16 25.93 -5.21
CA GLU A 11 -19.20 26.41 -4.26
C GLU A 11 -18.77 26.21 -2.80
N HIS A 12 -19.38 27.00 -1.90
CA HIS A 12 -18.96 27.22 -0.50
C HIS A 12 -19.51 26.16 0.47
N GLY A 13 -18.73 25.76 1.49
CA GLY A 13 -19.22 25.00 2.66
C GLY A 13 -18.09 24.36 3.47
N ARG A 14 -18.06 24.57 4.79
CA ARG A 14 -16.94 24.21 5.69
C ARG A 14 -16.84 22.71 5.97
N SER A 15 -15.59 22.26 6.17
CA SER A 15 -15.12 21.01 6.80
C SER A 15 -15.44 19.69 6.09
N ALA A 16 -14.39 18.89 5.83
CA ALA A 16 -14.40 17.52 5.27
C ALA A 16 -14.99 17.32 3.86
N GLN A 17 -15.88 18.20 3.37
CA GLN A 17 -16.56 18.07 2.07
C GLN A 17 -15.61 18.08 0.85
N ALA A 18 -14.46 18.77 0.93
CA ALA A 18 -13.49 18.77 -0.16
C ALA A 18 -12.75 17.43 -0.34
N LEU A 19 -12.59 16.63 0.74
CA LEU A 19 -12.03 15.27 0.67
C LEU A 19 -13.05 14.26 0.11
N THR A 20 -14.33 14.48 0.40
CA THR A 20 -15.45 13.63 -0.06
C THR A 20 -15.81 13.82 -1.54
N MET A 21 -15.23 14.81 -2.23
CA MET A 21 -15.34 14.97 -3.68
C MET A 21 -14.19 14.30 -4.45
N SER A 22 -13.21 13.73 -3.77
CA SER A 22 -12.23 12.85 -4.42
C SER A 22 -12.87 11.50 -4.62
N LYS A 23 -12.79 10.97 -5.85
CA LYS A 23 -13.17 9.58 -6.14
C LYS A 23 -12.42 8.65 -5.16
N GLU A 24 -12.98 7.47 -4.87
CA GLU A 24 -12.41 6.46 -3.98
C GLU A 24 -12.37 5.10 -4.70
N GLY A 25 -11.63 4.13 -4.15
CA GLY A 25 -11.61 2.78 -4.72
C GLY A 25 -11.15 2.79 -6.18
N LEU A 26 -11.82 2.03 -7.05
CA LEU A 26 -11.44 1.91 -8.47
C LEU A 26 -11.52 3.22 -9.26
N ASP A 27 -12.36 4.16 -8.82
CA ASP A 27 -12.62 5.40 -9.53
C ASP A 27 -11.53 6.46 -9.33
N TYR A 28 -10.63 6.29 -8.35
CA TYR A 28 -9.62 7.32 -8.07
C TYR A 28 -8.47 7.35 -9.09
N GLU A 29 -8.17 8.58 -9.51
CA GLU A 29 -7.13 8.92 -10.46
C GLU A 29 -5.98 9.67 -9.77
N HIS A 30 -4.77 9.16 -9.96
CA HIS A 30 -3.55 9.75 -9.41
C HIS A 30 -3.28 11.14 -10.00
N TRP A 31 -2.95 12.12 -9.14
CA TRP A 31 -2.57 13.45 -9.62
C TRP A 31 -1.27 13.40 -10.41
N LEU A 32 -0.26 12.75 -9.82
CA LEU A 32 1.03 12.48 -10.45
C LEU A 32 1.13 11.01 -10.83
N THR A 33 1.63 10.77 -12.03
CA THR A 33 1.99 9.44 -12.54
C THR A 33 3.49 9.30 -12.62
N VAL A 34 3.97 8.08 -12.89
CA VAL A 34 5.39 7.81 -13.11
C VAL A 34 6.01 8.63 -14.25
N ARG A 35 5.19 9.21 -15.15
CA ARG A 35 5.63 10.04 -16.29
C ARG A 35 5.83 11.51 -15.93
N ASP A 36 5.26 11.99 -14.82
CA ASP A 36 5.14 13.43 -14.55
C ASP A 36 6.36 14.03 -13.85
N VAL A 37 7.13 13.21 -13.14
CA VAL A 37 8.27 13.68 -12.33
C VAL A 37 9.59 13.12 -12.90
N PRO A 38 10.69 13.88 -13.02
CA PRO A 38 12.00 13.31 -13.36
C PRO A 38 12.43 12.30 -12.29
N SER A 39 12.83 11.09 -12.67
CA SER A 39 13.26 10.07 -11.70
C SER A 39 14.65 10.38 -11.15
N LEU A 40 14.77 10.50 -9.83
CA LEU A 40 16.06 10.39 -9.12
C LEU A 40 16.32 8.96 -8.59
N GLY A 41 15.37 8.04 -8.80
CA GLY A 41 15.42 6.64 -8.38
C GLY A 41 14.39 5.80 -9.14
N ARG A 42 14.23 4.53 -8.77
CA ARG A 42 13.28 3.62 -9.44
C ARG A 42 11.84 4.05 -9.15
N LYS A 43 11.01 3.97 -10.18
CA LYS A 43 9.55 4.13 -10.10
C LYS A 43 8.86 2.82 -10.39
N THR A 44 7.71 2.60 -9.78
CA THR A 44 6.99 1.34 -9.88
C THR A 44 5.51 1.60 -10.18
N ARG A 45 4.93 0.72 -10.99
CA ARG A 45 3.49 0.54 -11.13
C ARG A 45 3.15 -0.77 -10.45
N ALA A 46 2.31 -0.73 -9.43
CA ALA A 46 1.95 -1.91 -8.64
C ALA A 46 0.44 -2.09 -8.65
N ALA A 47 -0.02 -3.30 -8.97
CA ALA A 47 -1.40 -3.68 -8.70
C ALA A 47 -1.58 -3.82 -7.18
N GLY A 48 -2.63 -3.21 -6.63
CA GLY A 48 -3.01 -3.36 -5.23
C GLY A 48 -3.85 -4.61 -5.00
N HIS A 49 -3.64 -5.24 -3.86
CA HIS A 49 -4.49 -6.32 -3.38
C HIS A 49 -5.68 -5.79 -2.57
N THR A 50 -5.51 -4.65 -1.90
CA THR A 50 -6.59 -3.97 -1.16
C THR A 50 -7.65 -3.42 -2.10
N VAL A 51 -7.21 -2.75 -3.16
CA VAL A 51 -8.03 -2.24 -4.26
C VAL A 51 -7.34 -2.66 -5.54
N ASP A 52 -8.07 -3.33 -6.44
CA ASP A 52 -7.55 -3.82 -7.73
C ASP A 52 -7.31 -2.67 -8.72
N ARG A 53 -6.32 -1.84 -8.40
CA ARG A 53 -5.92 -0.65 -9.14
C ARG A 53 -4.40 -0.64 -9.32
N GLU A 54 -3.96 -0.10 -10.45
CA GLU A 54 -2.56 0.28 -10.64
C GLU A 54 -2.22 1.53 -9.82
N HIS A 55 -1.33 1.39 -8.84
CA HIS A 55 -0.77 2.50 -8.07
C HIS A 55 0.54 3.00 -8.68
N HIS A 56 0.70 4.32 -8.75
CA HIS A 56 1.95 4.95 -9.18
C HIS A 56 2.82 5.31 -7.96
N LEU A 57 4.04 4.76 -7.95
CA LEU A 57 5.01 4.89 -6.86
C LEU A 57 6.28 5.52 -7.44
N LEU A 58 6.72 6.63 -6.86
CA LEU A 58 7.76 7.50 -7.42
C LEU A 58 9.14 7.28 -6.81
N SER A 59 9.26 6.36 -5.85
CA SER A 59 10.52 5.93 -5.24
C SER A 59 10.43 4.50 -4.67
N ASP A 60 11.58 3.86 -4.43
CA ASP A 60 11.64 2.57 -3.73
C ASP A 60 11.08 2.64 -2.30
N LEU A 61 11.23 3.80 -1.65
CA LEU A 61 10.69 4.05 -0.32
C LEU A 61 9.15 4.06 -0.33
N GLU A 62 8.55 4.69 -1.33
CA GLU A 62 7.10 4.63 -1.57
C GLU A 62 6.65 3.20 -1.88
N THR A 63 7.41 2.44 -2.67
CA THR A 63 7.08 1.02 -2.93
C THR A 63 7.12 0.18 -1.65
N ASN A 64 8.11 0.40 -0.78
CA ASN A 64 8.17 -0.30 0.51
C ASN A 64 6.98 0.06 1.40
N PHE A 65 6.62 1.35 1.50
CA PHE A 65 5.46 1.79 2.27
C PHE A 65 4.15 1.24 1.71
N PHE A 66 4.00 1.24 0.39
CA PHE A 66 2.84 0.67 -0.29
C PHE A 66 2.62 -0.80 0.08
N LEU A 67 3.68 -1.62 0.07
CA LEU A 67 3.56 -3.03 0.45
C LEU A 67 3.12 -3.23 1.91
N ILE A 68 3.56 -2.34 2.82
CA ILE A 68 3.09 -2.36 4.22
C ILE A 68 1.60 -2.01 4.29
N ALA A 69 1.20 -0.95 3.60
CA ALA A 69 -0.19 -0.49 3.60
C ALA A 69 -1.13 -1.52 2.94
N ASP A 70 -0.72 -2.11 1.82
CA ASP A 70 -1.51 -3.08 1.04
C ASP A 70 -1.60 -4.46 1.72
N PHE A 71 -0.67 -4.77 2.61
CA PHE A 71 -0.73 -5.96 3.47
C PHE A 71 -1.54 -5.72 4.75
N ALA A 72 -1.77 -4.48 5.16
CA ALA A 72 -2.43 -4.18 6.44
C ALA A 72 -3.94 -4.51 6.39
N PRO A 73 -4.46 -5.40 7.26
CA PRO A 73 -5.83 -5.91 7.14
C PRO A 73 -6.92 -4.88 7.43
N ASN A 74 -6.57 -3.74 8.02
CA ASN A 74 -7.48 -2.65 8.35
C ASN A 74 -7.42 -1.49 7.34
N VAL A 75 -6.61 -1.59 6.29
CA VAL A 75 -6.59 -0.61 5.19
C VAL A 75 -7.56 -1.10 4.12
N ILE A 76 -8.45 -0.21 3.66
CA ILE A 76 -9.49 -0.53 2.67
C ILE A 76 -9.39 0.30 1.38
N ASP A 77 -8.62 1.39 1.38
CA ASP A 77 -8.25 2.13 0.16
C ASP A 77 -6.89 2.80 0.33
N ILE A 78 -6.15 2.92 -0.77
CA ILE A 78 -4.80 3.48 -0.85
C ILE A 78 -4.75 4.47 -2.00
N ARG A 79 -4.88 5.77 -1.71
CA ARG A 79 -4.80 6.82 -2.74
C ARG A 79 -3.41 7.43 -2.76
N THR A 80 -2.60 7.08 -3.77
CA THR A 80 -1.23 7.63 -3.87
C THR A 80 -1.22 8.95 -4.63
N GLN A 81 -0.24 9.81 -4.34
CA GLN A 81 -0.08 11.12 -4.99
C GLN A 81 -1.37 11.98 -4.92
N PHE A 82 -1.99 12.01 -3.74
CA PHE A 82 -3.27 12.65 -3.49
C PHE A 82 -3.18 14.18 -3.63
N PRO A 83 -3.97 14.82 -4.52
CA PRO A 83 -3.87 16.25 -4.75
C PRO A 83 -4.45 17.06 -3.58
N LEU A 84 -3.68 18.05 -3.13
CA LEU A 84 -4.12 19.01 -2.11
C LEU A 84 -4.90 20.14 -2.79
N LEU A 85 -6.21 19.90 -2.96
CA LEU A 85 -7.14 20.83 -3.58
C LEU A 85 -8.24 21.26 -2.58
N PRO A 86 -8.78 22.48 -2.73
CA PRO A 86 -8.40 23.52 -3.69
C PRO A 86 -7.03 24.15 -3.38
N ILE A 87 -6.25 24.53 -4.41
CA ILE A 87 -4.86 25.01 -4.29
C ILE A 87 -4.76 26.31 -3.45
N GLU A 88 -5.84 27.08 -3.40
CA GLU A 88 -5.97 28.30 -2.62
C GLU A 88 -5.71 28.04 -1.13
N GLN A 89 -6.04 26.86 -0.61
CA GLN A 89 -5.79 26.50 0.79
C GLN A 89 -4.28 26.36 1.08
N THR A 90 -3.53 25.68 0.20
CA THR A 90 -2.08 25.55 0.38
C THR A 90 -1.36 26.88 0.17
N ILE A 91 -1.87 27.72 -0.73
CA ILE A 91 -1.37 29.09 -0.93
C ILE A 91 -1.57 29.94 0.32
N GLN A 92 -2.78 29.93 0.90
CA GLN A 92 -3.07 30.69 2.11
C GLN A 92 -2.17 30.24 3.27
N ILE A 93 -2.02 28.93 3.48
CA ILE A 93 -1.12 28.40 4.51
C ILE A 93 0.32 28.88 4.30
N ALA A 94 0.82 28.88 3.06
CA ALA A 94 2.15 29.38 2.76
C ALA A 94 2.30 30.89 3.05
N GLN A 95 1.27 31.69 2.77
CA GLN A 95 1.23 33.12 3.08
C GLN A 95 1.24 33.37 4.59
N ASP A 96 0.41 32.66 5.35
CA ASP A 96 0.33 32.77 6.81
C ASP A 96 1.65 32.40 7.49
N MET A 97 2.40 31.49 6.88
CA MET A 97 3.75 31.09 7.32
C MET A 97 4.86 32.06 6.87
N GLY A 98 4.56 33.01 5.98
CA GLY A 98 5.55 33.92 5.39
C GLY A 98 6.55 33.22 4.45
N ILE A 99 6.16 32.10 3.82
CA ILE A 99 7.02 31.32 2.92
C ILE A 99 6.48 31.29 1.49
N ARG A 100 7.33 30.92 0.53
CA ARG A 100 6.92 30.83 -0.88
C ARG A 100 6.16 29.53 -1.16
N HIS A 101 4.96 29.62 -1.72
CA HIS A 101 4.23 28.45 -2.22
C HIS A 101 5.03 27.73 -3.34
N PRO A 102 4.95 26.40 -3.48
CA PRO A 102 5.50 25.68 -4.62
C PRO A 102 5.01 26.23 -5.97
N ALA A 103 5.95 26.38 -6.90
CA ALA A 103 5.69 26.85 -8.25
C ALA A 103 6.58 26.11 -9.24
N ASP A 104 6.07 25.98 -10.46
CA ASP A 104 6.80 25.39 -11.58
C ASP A 104 7.93 26.34 -11.99
N ARG A 105 9.15 25.80 -12.12
CA ARG A 105 10.34 26.62 -12.38
C ARG A 105 10.33 27.30 -13.75
N LYS A 106 9.65 26.72 -14.75
CA LYS A 106 9.64 27.24 -16.12
C LYS A 106 8.56 28.29 -16.31
N THR A 107 7.38 28.05 -15.72
CA THR A 107 6.19 28.89 -15.93
C THR A 107 5.94 29.89 -14.81
N ALA A 108 6.62 29.74 -13.67
CA ALA A 108 6.40 30.49 -12.43
C ALA A 108 4.97 30.38 -11.85
N LYS A 109 4.13 29.50 -12.41
CA LYS A 109 2.77 29.24 -11.91
C LYS A 109 2.81 28.35 -10.68
N TRP A 110 1.93 28.61 -9.71
CA TRP A 110 1.78 27.73 -8.55
C TRP A 110 1.44 26.32 -8.97
N THR A 111 2.02 25.35 -8.27
CA THR A 111 1.84 23.93 -8.55
C THR A 111 1.00 23.30 -7.45
N VAL A 112 0.01 22.49 -7.84
CA VAL A 112 -0.77 21.68 -6.90
C VAL A 112 0.20 20.77 -6.14
N MET A 113 0.17 20.86 -4.82
CA MET A 113 0.91 19.98 -3.94
C MET A 113 0.19 18.63 -3.85
N THR A 114 0.95 17.58 -3.55
CA THR A 114 0.40 16.24 -3.35
C THR A 114 0.89 15.64 -2.06
N THR A 115 0.06 14.82 -1.44
CA THR A 115 0.44 13.88 -0.38
C THR A 115 0.77 12.53 -0.99
N ASP A 116 1.84 11.89 -0.53
CA ASP A 116 2.32 10.65 -1.15
C ASP A 116 1.30 9.52 -0.99
N PHE A 117 0.66 9.39 0.19
CA PHE A 117 -0.42 8.42 0.46
C PHE A 117 -1.54 9.01 1.32
N LEU A 118 -2.78 8.85 0.90
CA LEU A 118 -3.96 8.97 1.75
C LEU A 118 -4.58 7.58 1.92
N LEU A 119 -4.45 7.02 3.12
CA LEU A 119 -5.01 5.71 3.45
C LEU A 119 -6.41 5.89 4.02
N THR A 120 -7.34 5.05 3.57
CA THR A 120 -8.63 4.84 4.23
C THR A 120 -8.51 3.56 5.03
N HIS A 121 -8.73 3.67 6.34
CA HIS A 121 -8.73 2.54 7.24
C HIS A 121 -10.16 2.27 7.72
N GLN A 122 -10.44 1.02 8.08
CA GLN A 122 -11.69 0.62 8.71
C GLN A 122 -11.42 0.10 10.12
N ASP A 123 -12.17 0.61 11.10
CA ASP A 123 -12.10 0.10 12.48
C ASP A 123 -12.97 -1.15 12.67
N ARG A 124 -12.92 -1.76 13.86
CA ARG A 124 -13.70 -2.97 14.17
C ARG A 124 -15.22 -2.76 14.15
N LYS A 125 -15.69 -1.51 14.20
CA LYS A 125 -17.10 -1.14 14.14
C LYS A 125 -17.53 -0.81 12.70
N GLY A 126 -16.62 -0.87 11.72
CA GLY A 126 -16.88 -0.54 10.33
C GLY A 126 -16.75 0.95 10.01
N TYR A 127 -16.31 1.79 10.95
CA TYR A 127 -16.13 3.22 10.68
C TYR A 127 -14.85 3.47 9.90
N HIS A 128 -14.93 4.41 8.95
CA HIS A 128 -13.80 4.78 8.12
C HIS A 128 -13.03 5.94 8.74
N HIS A 129 -11.70 5.81 8.78
CA HIS A 129 -10.79 6.87 9.20
C HIS A 129 -9.70 7.09 8.16
N TYR A 130 -9.40 8.36 7.90
CA TYR A 130 -8.38 8.75 6.94
C TYR A 130 -7.07 9.05 7.66
N HIS A 131 -5.94 8.73 7.02
CA HIS A 131 -4.61 9.10 7.50
C HIS A 131 -3.72 9.46 6.32
N ALA A 132 -3.12 10.65 6.36
CA ALA A 132 -2.20 11.17 5.35
C ALA A 132 -0.74 10.85 5.70
N TYR A 133 0.01 10.33 4.74
CA TYR A 133 1.43 10.00 4.91
C TYR A 133 2.27 10.69 3.84
N SER A 134 3.32 11.38 4.28
CA SER A 134 4.41 11.85 3.42
C SER A 134 5.60 10.93 3.58
N ILE A 135 6.13 10.44 2.47
CA ILE A 135 7.24 9.51 2.41
C ILE A 135 8.48 10.25 1.92
N LYS A 136 9.49 10.39 2.78
CA LYS A 136 10.73 11.11 2.45
C LYS A 136 11.92 10.39 3.06
N PRO A 137 13.02 10.18 2.31
CA PRO A 137 14.19 9.60 2.91
C PRO A 137 14.79 10.55 3.96
N SER A 138 15.33 10.00 5.04
CA SER A 138 15.92 10.76 6.15
C SER A 138 16.95 11.79 5.66
N SER A 139 17.74 11.41 4.65
CA SER A 139 18.73 12.27 3.97
C SER A 139 18.16 13.57 3.39
N ARG A 140 16.87 13.60 3.00
CA ARG A 140 16.21 14.82 2.52
C ARG A 140 15.86 15.79 3.64
N LEU A 141 15.73 15.27 4.86
CA LEU A 141 15.46 16.03 6.08
C LEU A 141 16.75 16.56 6.69
N THR A 142 17.87 15.84 6.51
CA THR A 142 19.20 16.21 7.03
C THR A 142 20.13 16.84 6.00
N GLU A 143 19.67 17.00 4.76
CA GLU A 143 20.38 17.59 3.61
C GLU A 143 21.33 18.75 4.00
N GLU A 144 22.60 18.62 3.61
CA GLU A 144 23.68 19.58 3.95
C GLU A 144 23.40 20.95 3.37
N ASN A 145 22.84 21.00 2.16
CA ASN A 145 22.43 22.25 1.56
C ASN A 145 21.23 22.83 2.31
N ARG A 146 21.51 23.80 3.20
CA ARG A 146 20.52 24.47 4.05
C ARG A 146 19.30 24.97 3.26
N ARG A 147 19.49 25.54 2.07
CA ARG A 147 18.36 26.04 1.25
C ARG A 147 17.45 24.89 0.78
N ARG A 148 18.03 23.77 0.34
CA ARG A 148 17.27 22.58 -0.07
C ARG A 148 16.54 21.96 1.11
N ARG A 149 17.22 21.80 2.25
CA ARG A 149 16.62 21.29 3.50
C ARG A 149 15.44 22.14 3.95
N THR A 150 15.65 23.45 4.10
CA THR A 150 14.58 24.39 4.45
C THR A 150 13.41 24.27 3.47
N ARG A 151 13.69 24.18 2.16
CA ARG A 151 12.63 24.05 1.17
C ARG A 151 11.84 22.75 1.28
N THR A 152 12.48 21.64 1.67
CA THR A 152 11.78 20.38 1.95
C THR A 152 10.86 20.53 3.16
N LEU A 153 11.38 21.07 4.26
CA LEU A 153 10.62 21.26 5.51
C LEU A 153 9.44 22.22 5.35
N GLU A 154 9.63 23.32 4.63
CA GLU A 154 8.56 24.26 4.28
C GLU A 154 7.37 23.58 3.60
N LYS A 155 7.64 22.70 2.62
CA LYS A 155 6.59 21.98 1.89
C LYS A 155 5.86 20.99 2.79
N LEU A 156 6.61 20.23 3.59
CA LEU A 156 6.03 19.28 4.54
C LEU A 156 5.15 19.99 5.58
N GLU A 157 5.55 21.18 6.03
CA GLU A 157 4.78 21.94 7.01
C GLU A 157 3.48 22.52 6.41
N ILE A 158 3.48 22.95 5.14
CA ILE A 158 2.23 23.35 4.45
C ILE A 158 1.26 22.16 4.40
N GLU A 159 1.76 21.00 3.96
CA GLU A 159 0.98 19.76 3.87
C GLU A 159 0.42 19.34 5.24
N ARG A 160 1.26 19.29 6.27
CA ARG A 160 0.86 18.95 7.64
C ARG A 160 -0.23 19.89 8.17
N ARG A 161 -0.06 21.20 8.00
CA ARG A 161 -1.06 22.20 8.46
C ARG A 161 -2.40 22.03 7.76
N LEU A 162 -2.38 21.74 6.46
CA LEU A 162 -3.60 21.49 5.71
C LEU A 162 -4.37 20.30 6.29
N TRP A 163 -3.71 19.14 6.43
CA TRP A 163 -4.37 17.94 6.95
C TRP A 163 -4.89 18.09 8.37
N LEU A 164 -4.11 18.72 9.25
CA LEU A 164 -4.56 18.99 10.62
C LEU A 164 -5.74 19.96 10.67
N SER A 165 -5.81 20.95 9.78
CA SER A 165 -6.98 21.84 9.68
C SER A 165 -8.26 21.10 9.24
N LEU A 166 -8.10 19.96 8.57
CA LEU A 166 -9.18 19.06 8.14
C LEU A 166 -9.47 17.95 9.17
N ASN A 167 -8.81 17.97 10.34
CA ASN A 167 -8.87 16.92 11.36
C ASN A 167 -8.46 15.53 10.86
N VAL A 168 -7.57 15.46 9.87
CA VAL A 168 -6.97 14.22 9.38
C VAL A 168 -5.56 14.10 9.94
N PRO A 169 -5.21 12.99 10.62
CA PRO A 169 -3.84 12.73 11.05
C PRO A 169 -2.85 12.75 9.89
N TRP A 170 -1.66 13.29 10.15
CA TRP A 170 -0.57 13.36 9.19
C TRP A 170 0.72 12.80 9.78
N THR A 171 1.42 11.94 9.03
CA THR A 171 2.69 11.33 9.46
C THR A 171 3.75 11.45 8.38
N LEU A 172 4.96 11.87 8.79
CA LEU A 172 6.17 11.76 7.98
C LEU A 172 6.83 10.39 8.22
N VAL A 173 7.08 9.66 7.15
CA VAL A 173 7.71 8.33 7.20
C VAL A 173 9.04 8.36 6.44
N THR A 174 10.07 7.82 7.08
CA THR A 174 11.41 7.60 6.53
C THR A 174 11.69 6.10 6.43
N GLU A 175 12.79 5.74 5.78
CA GLU A 175 13.32 4.37 5.72
C GLU A 175 13.59 3.76 7.10
N GLU A 176 13.82 4.59 8.12
CA GLU A 176 14.12 4.16 9.48
C GLU A 176 12.91 3.52 10.19
N ALA A 177 11.70 3.77 9.69
CA ALA A 177 10.47 3.18 10.21
C ALA A 177 10.27 1.72 9.76
N PHE A 178 11.10 1.21 8.85
CA PHE A 178 10.90 -0.09 8.22
C PHE A 178 11.89 -1.12 8.73
N ASP A 179 11.39 -2.30 9.11
CA ASP A 179 12.23 -3.49 9.28
C ASP A 179 12.63 -4.02 7.88
N PRO A 180 13.94 -4.07 7.55
CA PRO A 180 14.41 -4.59 6.26
C PRO A 180 13.99 -6.05 5.99
N ILE A 181 13.88 -6.87 7.03
CA ILE A 181 13.45 -8.27 6.91
C ILE A 181 11.98 -8.31 6.52
N MET A 182 11.12 -7.57 7.23
CA MET A 182 9.71 -7.41 6.90
C MET A 182 9.51 -6.95 5.45
N ILE A 183 10.23 -5.92 5.00
CA ILE A 183 10.14 -5.43 3.61
C ILE A 183 10.54 -6.51 2.60
N THR A 184 11.60 -7.27 2.89
CA THR A 184 12.06 -8.35 2.00
C THR A 184 11.02 -9.46 1.90
N ASN A 185 10.44 -9.86 3.03
CA ASN A 185 9.36 -10.84 3.09
C ASN A 185 8.11 -10.36 2.34
N LEU A 186 7.66 -9.12 2.58
CA LEU A 186 6.51 -8.55 1.89
C LEU A 186 6.71 -8.48 0.36
N LYS A 187 7.93 -8.17 -0.11
CA LYS A 187 8.24 -8.21 -1.55
C LYS A 187 8.08 -9.61 -2.13
N TRP A 188 8.61 -10.62 -1.44
CA TRP A 188 8.51 -12.01 -1.90
C TRP A 188 7.07 -12.52 -1.89
N LEU A 189 6.32 -12.23 -0.82
CA LEU A 189 4.90 -12.58 -0.70
C LEU A 189 4.06 -11.87 -1.75
N SER A 190 4.20 -10.55 -1.91
CA SER A 190 3.45 -9.78 -2.92
C SER A 190 3.73 -10.30 -4.33
N TYR A 191 5.00 -10.56 -4.66
CA TYR A 191 5.35 -11.07 -5.98
C TYR A 191 4.75 -12.46 -6.23
N GLY A 192 4.82 -13.37 -5.24
CA GLY A 192 4.27 -14.72 -5.37
C GLY A 192 2.74 -14.80 -5.31
N ALA A 193 2.07 -13.82 -4.69
CA ALA A 193 0.62 -13.77 -4.59
C ALA A 193 -0.07 -13.14 -5.81
N ARG A 194 0.70 -12.65 -6.79
CA ARG A 194 0.18 -12.06 -8.03
C ARG A 194 -0.15 -13.11 -9.08
N ASP A 195 -1.08 -12.75 -9.96
CA ASP A 195 -1.44 -13.49 -11.16
C ASP A 195 -1.83 -14.96 -10.88
N LEU A 196 -2.40 -15.26 -9.71
CA LEU A 196 -2.98 -16.57 -9.45
C LEU A 196 -4.17 -16.78 -10.39
N THR A 197 -4.09 -17.83 -11.20
CA THR A 197 -5.21 -18.22 -12.06
C THR A 197 -6.40 -18.67 -11.21
N PRO A 198 -7.65 -18.45 -11.68
CA PRO A 198 -8.84 -18.97 -11.00
C PRO A 198 -8.77 -20.47 -10.72
N GLU A 199 -8.17 -21.24 -11.64
CA GLU A 199 -7.99 -22.68 -11.54
C GLU A 199 -7.06 -23.06 -10.38
N LEU A 200 -5.96 -22.32 -10.22
CA LEU A 200 -5.05 -22.53 -9.10
C LEU A 200 -5.69 -22.09 -7.78
N LEU A 201 -6.37 -20.93 -7.77
CA LEU A 201 -7.08 -20.43 -6.59
C LEU A 201 -8.14 -21.42 -6.08
N PHE A 202 -8.80 -22.16 -6.98
CA PHE A 202 -9.73 -23.23 -6.61
C PHE A 202 -9.08 -24.36 -5.79
N GLN A 203 -7.76 -24.54 -5.88
CA GLN A 203 -7.01 -25.52 -5.09
C GLN A 203 -6.66 -25.02 -3.68
N LEU A 204 -6.82 -23.72 -3.38
CA LEU A 204 -6.47 -23.12 -2.09
C LEU A 204 -7.00 -23.90 -0.86
N PRO A 205 -8.25 -24.38 -0.82
CA PRO A 205 -8.78 -25.11 0.33
C PRO A 205 -8.11 -26.48 0.51
N ARG A 206 -7.89 -27.19 -0.60
CA ARG A 206 -7.16 -28.48 -0.60
C ARG A 206 -5.71 -28.28 -0.19
N PHE A 207 -5.11 -27.16 -0.60
CA PHE A 207 -3.75 -26.79 -0.25
C PHE A 207 -3.62 -26.50 1.24
N LEU A 208 -4.51 -25.69 1.82
CA LEU A 208 -4.55 -25.43 3.27
C LEU A 208 -4.75 -26.72 4.07
N ASN A 209 -5.65 -27.59 3.64
CA ASN A 209 -5.87 -28.89 4.28
C ASN A 209 -4.65 -29.82 4.19
N CYS A 210 -3.97 -29.83 3.04
CA CYS A 210 -2.70 -30.56 2.86
C CYS A 210 -1.64 -30.03 3.82
N LEU A 211 -1.43 -28.72 3.88
CA LEU A 211 -0.48 -28.10 4.82
C LEU A 211 -0.79 -28.43 6.28
N ALA A 212 -2.06 -28.47 6.66
CA ALA A 212 -2.49 -28.81 8.02
C ALA A 212 -2.15 -30.27 8.40
N GLY A 213 -2.12 -31.18 7.42
CA GLY A 213 -1.71 -32.57 7.61
C GLY A 213 -0.19 -32.79 7.60
N LEU A 214 0.61 -31.78 7.22
CA LEU A 214 2.07 -31.88 7.15
C LEU A 214 2.73 -31.33 8.43
N ASN A 215 3.81 -31.97 8.86
CA ASN A 215 4.64 -31.47 9.96
C ASN A 215 5.54 -30.31 9.49
N HIS A 216 4.94 -29.13 9.32
CA HIS A 216 5.61 -27.92 8.84
C HIS A 216 6.73 -27.39 9.76
N LEU A 217 6.86 -27.92 10.98
CA LEU A 217 7.95 -27.58 11.90
C LEU A 217 9.23 -28.39 11.63
N GLU A 218 9.13 -29.54 10.96
CA GLU A 218 10.28 -30.40 10.64
C GLU A 218 10.70 -30.28 9.18
N LEU A 219 9.75 -30.00 8.28
CA LEU A 219 10.01 -29.86 6.86
C LEU A 219 10.52 -28.45 6.55
N SER A 220 11.57 -28.36 5.71
CA SER A 220 11.90 -27.10 5.05
C SER A 220 10.72 -26.61 4.20
N LEU A 221 10.61 -25.29 4.01
CA LEU A 221 9.55 -24.73 3.17
C LEU A 221 9.60 -25.31 1.74
N THR A 222 10.78 -25.55 1.16
CA THR A 222 10.91 -26.26 -0.13
C THR A 222 10.27 -27.65 -0.09
N GLN A 223 10.56 -28.45 0.94
CA GLN A 223 9.96 -29.79 1.07
C GLN A 223 8.44 -29.69 1.25
N LEU A 224 7.97 -28.77 2.09
CA LEU A 224 6.55 -28.52 2.31
C LEU A 224 5.83 -28.20 1.00
N LEU A 225 6.38 -27.27 0.21
CA LEU A 225 5.81 -26.86 -1.08
C LEU A 225 5.84 -28.00 -2.10
N ALA A 226 6.96 -28.73 -2.20
CA ALA A 226 7.08 -29.87 -3.11
C ALA A 226 6.13 -31.02 -2.75
N THR A 227 6.01 -31.34 -1.46
CA THR A 227 5.06 -32.36 -0.97
C THR A 227 3.62 -31.95 -1.27
N SER A 228 3.28 -30.68 -1.04
CA SER A 228 1.94 -30.16 -1.33
C SER A 228 1.62 -30.20 -2.83
N ALA A 229 2.56 -29.78 -3.68
CA ALA A 229 2.41 -29.85 -5.14
C ALA A 229 2.14 -31.29 -5.61
N ASN A 230 2.92 -32.25 -5.10
CA ASN A 230 2.77 -33.66 -5.44
C ASN A 230 1.42 -34.25 -4.97
N GLN A 231 1.00 -33.95 -3.74
CA GLN A 231 -0.27 -34.47 -3.19
C GLN A 231 -1.50 -33.89 -3.90
N LEU A 232 -1.41 -32.65 -4.39
CA LEU A 232 -2.49 -31.98 -5.10
C LEU A 232 -2.47 -32.22 -6.62
N HIS A 233 -1.41 -32.87 -7.14
CA HIS A 233 -1.15 -33.01 -8.57
C HIS A 233 -1.10 -31.64 -9.28
N LEU A 234 -0.40 -30.67 -8.69
CA LEU A 234 -0.15 -29.38 -9.33
C LEU A 234 0.93 -29.51 -10.42
N ASP A 235 0.92 -28.60 -11.39
CA ASP A 235 1.85 -28.61 -12.53
C ASP A 235 3.31 -28.55 -12.08
N ASP A 236 3.61 -27.73 -11.07
CA ASP A 236 4.94 -27.62 -10.47
C ASP A 236 4.92 -27.12 -9.02
N GLN A 237 6.11 -27.06 -8.41
CA GLN A 237 6.32 -26.48 -7.08
C GLN A 237 6.02 -24.96 -7.04
N GLY A 238 6.15 -24.26 -8.17
CA GLY A 238 5.83 -22.84 -8.28
C GLY A 238 4.36 -22.56 -7.99
N CYS A 239 3.45 -23.43 -8.44
CA CYS A 239 2.02 -23.36 -8.13
C CYS A 239 1.76 -23.43 -6.62
N ALA A 240 2.44 -24.34 -5.91
CA ALA A 240 2.36 -24.43 -4.45
C ALA A 240 2.93 -23.18 -3.76
N GLN A 241 4.04 -22.62 -4.29
CA GLN A 241 4.61 -21.37 -3.78
C GLN A 241 3.64 -20.20 -3.96
N GLN A 242 2.96 -20.10 -5.10
CA GLN A 242 1.96 -19.06 -5.34
C GLN A 242 0.79 -19.18 -4.36
N LEU A 243 0.29 -20.40 -4.13
CA LEU A 243 -0.74 -20.66 -3.12
C LEU A 243 -0.28 -20.29 -1.71
N PHE A 244 0.98 -20.60 -1.35
CA PHE A 244 1.55 -20.20 -0.06
C PHE A 244 1.62 -18.69 0.08
N CYS A 245 2.20 -17.99 -0.90
CA CYS A 245 2.31 -16.54 -0.91
C CYS A 245 0.94 -15.87 -0.84
N HIS A 246 -0.03 -16.35 -1.63
CA HIS A 246 -1.41 -15.87 -1.60
C HIS A 246 -2.07 -16.11 -0.25
N SER A 247 -1.87 -17.29 0.35
CA SER A 247 -2.42 -17.61 1.67
C SER A 247 -1.84 -16.71 2.76
N ALA A 248 -0.55 -16.41 2.71
CA ALA A 248 0.10 -15.50 3.65
C ALA A 248 -0.33 -14.05 3.42
N TRP A 249 -0.38 -13.59 2.16
CA TRP A 249 -0.82 -12.24 1.80
C TRP A 249 -2.28 -11.97 2.19
N SER A 250 -3.14 -12.98 2.05
CA SER A 250 -4.57 -12.91 2.41
C SER A 250 -4.84 -13.20 3.89
N HIS A 251 -3.80 -13.24 4.74
CA HIS A 251 -3.89 -13.51 6.18
C HIS A 251 -4.55 -14.86 6.56
N LEU A 252 -4.52 -15.84 5.65
CA LEU A 252 -4.91 -17.23 5.93
C LEU A 252 -3.78 -17.96 6.65
N LEU A 253 -2.54 -17.71 6.24
CA LEU A 253 -1.32 -18.14 6.94
C LEU A 253 -0.66 -16.95 7.63
N LEU A 254 -0.63 -16.98 8.95
CA LEU A 254 0.00 -15.97 9.78
C LEU A 254 1.50 -16.28 9.90
N VAL A 255 2.29 -15.66 9.04
CA VAL A 255 3.77 -15.75 9.02
C VAL A 255 4.39 -14.66 9.90
N ASN A 256 5.53 -14.93 10.52
CA ASN A 256 6.30 -13.89 11.22
C ASN A 256 7.14 -13.09 10.22
N LEU A 257 6.67 -11.89 9.86
CA LEU A 257 7.37 -11.04 8.89
C LEU A 257 8.70 -10.47 9.39
N HIS A 258 8.98 -10.51 10.70
CA HIS A 258 10.24 -10.04 11.29
C HIS A 258 11.34 -11.11 11.31
N GLN A 259 11.05 -12.30 10.81
CA GLN A 259 12.04 -13.37 10.61
C GLN A 259 12.16 -13.69 9.12
N PRO A 260 13.36 -13.93 8.59
CA PRO A 260 13.52 -14.25 7.18
C PRO A 260 12.71 -15.49 6.80
N ILE A 261 11.87 -15.37 5.77
CA ILE A 261 11.22 -16.55 5.17
C ILE A 261 12.26 -17.24 4.30
N SER A 262 12.80 -18.36 4.79
CA SER A 262 13.79 -19.15 4.06
C SER A 262 13.18 -20.40 3.48
N LEU A 263 13.44 -20.65 2.19
CA LEU A 263 13.04 -21.89 1.51
C LEU A 263 13.74 -23.13 2.10
N SER A 264 14.94 -22.97 2.62
CA SER A 264 15.76 -24.08 3.13
C SER A 264 15.49 -24.44 4.60
N LEU A 265 14.74 -23.63 5.33
CA LEU A 265 14.43 -23.84 6.74
C LEU A 265 12.94 -24.10 6.94
N PRO A 266 12.55 -24.77 8.04
CA PRO A 266 11.16 -24.81 8.44
C PRO A 266 10.61 -23.38 8.61
N SER A 267 9.44 -23.14 8.03
CA SER A 267 8.76 -21.85 8.16
C SER A 267 7.76 -21.93 9.29
N SER A 268 7.96 -21.09 10.31
CA SER A 268 6.95 -20.95 11.36
C SER A 268 5.79 -20.10 10.85
N PHE A 269 4.61 -20.72 10.74
CA PHE A 269 3.36 -20.04 10.43
C PHE A 269 2.22 -20.67 11.20
N ARG A 270 1.10 -19.94 11.34
CA ARG A 270 -0.12 -20.44 11.97
C ARG A 270 -1.31 -20.23 11.05
N PHE A 271 -2.27 -21.15 11.08
CA PHE A 271 -3.54 -20.95 10.39
C PHE A 271 -4.39 -19.93 11.15
N SER A 272 -4.88 -18.90 10.44
CA SER A 272 -5.84 -17.96 11.02
C SER A 272 -7.19 -18.66 11.32
N PRO A 273 -8.07 -18.06 12.15
CA PRO A 273 -9.39 -18.63 12.40
C PRO A 273 -10.20 -18.89 11.12
N LEU A 274 -10.08 -18.00 10.13
CA LEU A 274 -10.72 -18.17 8.83
C LEU A 274 -10.13 -19.37 8.05
N ALA A 275 -8.81 -19.53 8.06
CA ALA A 275 -8.18 -20.70 7.43
C ALA A 275 -8.61 -22.01 8.09
N GLN A 276 -8.74 -22.03 9.42
CA GLN A 276 -9.24 -23.20 10.15
C GLN A 276 -10.70 -23.53 9.79
N GLN A 277 -11.55 -22.52 9.58
CA GLN A 277 -12.91 -22.72 9.09
C GLN A 277 -12.94 -23.30 7.67
N ILE A 278 -12.06 -22.84 6.78
CA ILE A 278 -11.92 -23.37 5.42
C ILE A 278 -11.49 -24.84 5.44
N ILE A 279 -10.54 -25.18 6.32
CA ILE A 279 -10.03 -26.55 6.48
C ILE A 279 -11.11 -27.50 7.02
N THR A 280 -11.85 -27.07 8.04
CA THR A 280 -12.83 -27.93 8.75
C THR A 280 -14.13 -28.16 7.97
N ASN A 281 -14.66 -27.14 7.30
CA ASN A 281 -15.97 -27.23 6.65
C ASN A 281 -15.91 -27.69 5.18
N GLY A 282 -14.71 -27.86 4.62
CA GLY A 282 -14.54 -27.91 3.17
C GLY A 282 -14.89 -26.58 2.51
N TYR A 283 -14.46 -26.39 1.25
CA TYR A 283 -14.72 -25.14 0.55
C TYR A 283 -16.20 -24.96 0.25
N SER A 284 -16.81 -23.93 0.83
CA SER A 284 -18.04 -23.35 0.31
C SER A 284 -17.66 -22.02 -0.37
N PRO A 285 -18.01 -21.80 -1.65
CA PRO A 285 -17.84 -20.51 -2.32
C PRO A 285 -18.49 -19.32 -1.59
N ARG A 286 -19.38 -19.59 -0.61
CA ARG A 286 -20.02 -18.60 0.26
C ARG A 286 -19.13 -18.06 1.39
N ASN A 287 -17.97 -18.67 1.64
CA ASN A 287 -17.05 -18.29 2.73
C ASN A 287 -15.80 -17.55 2.21
N GLN A 288 -15.80 -17.07 0.96
CA GLN A 288 -14.81 -16.08 0.57
C GLN A 288 -14.96 -14.88 1.51
N PRO A 289 -13.89 -14.32 2.10
CA PRO A 289 -13.96 -12.93 2.50
C PRO A 289 -14.40 -12.17 1.24
N GLU A 290 -15.51 -11.43 1.32
CA GLU A 290 -16.00 -10.61 0.22
C GLU A 290 -14.88 -9.62 -0.18
N TYR A 291 -13.98 -10.02 -1.06
CA TYR A 291 -13.39 -9.10 -2.00
C TYR A 291 -14.54 -8.80 -2.95
N ARG A 292 -15.34 -7.79 -2.59
CA ARG A 292 -16.41 -7.29 -3.47
C ARG A 292 -15.77 -6.92 -4.79
N ARG A 293 -15.94 -7.81 -5.76
CA ARG A 293 -15.95 -7.47 -7.18
C ARG A 293 -17.31 -6.85 -7.44
N GLU A 294 -17.44 -5.56 -7.14
CA GLU A 294 -18.45 -4.68 -7.71
C GLU A 294 -17.78 -3.38 -8.13
#